data_AF-A0A150U7M2-F1
#
_entry.id   AF-A0A150U7M2-F1
#
_cell.length_a   1.000
_cell.length_b   1.000
_cell.length_c   1.000
_cell.angle_alpha   90.00
_cell.angle_beta   90.00
_cell.angle_gamma   90.00
#
_symmetry.space_group_name_H-M   'P 1'
#
loop_
_entity.id
_entity.type
_entity.pdbx_description
1 polymer ?
#
loop_
_entity_poly.entity_id
_entity_poly.type
_entity_poly.pdbx_seq_one_letter_code
_entity_poly.pdbx_strand_id
1 'polypeptide(L)'
;AATSVSGLGSEDPATAAIRDALPPLLQRLGARSLLDAPCGDAGWIGRLELDCDYTGVDIVPSLVAANNRRVADGELAGRFVVADITRDALPRADLILCRDCLVHLSFQNIVRAVARFRDSGAQYLLVTTFPEWQDNRDCEDGDWRALDMTKAPFNWPAPRALIDERCEEGGGGWRDKSLGLWRLDELPDSARMAADV
;
A
#
# COMPACT_ATOMS: atom_id res chain seq x y z
N ALA A 1 -5.48 -26.54 3.90
CA ALA A 1 -4.70 -25.36 3.49
C ALA A 1 -5.29 -24.17 4.23
N ALA A 2 -4.50 -23.46 5.03
CA ALA A 2 -4.97 -22.25 5.70
C ALA A 2 -5.07 -21.16 4.64
N THR A 3 -6.25 -20.96 4.09
CA THR A 3 -6.57 -19.81 3.26
C THR A 3 -6.41 -18.58 4.12
N SER A 4 -5.58 -17.63 3.66
CA SER A 4 -5.42 -16.33 4.28
C SER A 4 -6.79 -15.68 4.48
N VAL A 5 -6.96 -14.93 5.57
CA VAL A 5 -8.20 -14.18 5.84
C VAL A 5 -8.18 -12.83 5.11
N SER A 6 -7.04 -12.49 4.47
CA SER A 6 -6.91 -11.39 3.51
C SER A 6 -7.73 -11.66 2.24
N GLY A 7 -8.32 -10.62 1.66
CA GLY A 7 -9.11 -10.70 0.43
C GLY A 7 -8.32 -11.28 -0.76
N LEU A 8 -9.03 -11.54 -1.85
CA LEU A 8 -8.45 -12.01 -3.12
C LEU A 8 -7.23 -11.16 -3.52
N GLY A 9 -6.16 -11.78 -3.99
CA GLY A 9 -4.93 -11.11 -4.42
C GLY A 9 -3.81 -11.07 -3.40
N SER A 10 -3.93 -11.77 -2.26
CA SER A 10 -2.84 -11.97 -1.28
C SER A 10 -2.23 -13.38 -1.31
N GLU A 11 -2.66 -14.21 -2.26
CA GLU A 11 -2.12 -15.55 -2.46
C GLU A 11 -0.67 -15.52 -2.96
N ASP A 12 0.05 -16.64 -2.78
CA ASP A 12 1.47 -16.75 -3.16
C ASP A 12 1.77 -16.31 -4.61
N PRO A 13 0.96 -16.65 -5.63
CA PRO A 13 1.20 -16.17 -7.00
C PRO A 13 1.04 -14.65 -7.14
N ALA A 14 0.03 -14.07 -6.49
CA ALA A 14 -0.29 -12.64 -6.61
C ALA A 14 0.78 -11.73 -5.96
N THR A 15 1.55 -12.26 -5.02
CA THR A 15 2.59 -11.50 -4.31
C THR A 15 4.01 -11.82 -4.78
N ALA A 16 4.20 -12.83 -5.63
CA ALA A 16 5.52 -13.31 -6.05
C ALA A 16 6.42 -12.20 -6.63
N ALA A 17 5.90 -11.42 -7.58
CA ALA A 17 6.67 -10.33 -8.19
C ALA A 17 7.06 -9.25 -7.16
N ILE A 18 6.21 -8.97 -6.19
CA ILE A 18 6.47 -8.00 -5.12
C ILE A 18 7.53 -8.54 -4.16
N ARG A 19 7.43 -9.81 -3.77
CA ARG A 19 8.39 -10.46 -2.86
C ARG A 19 9.80 -10.45 -3.44
N ASP A 20 9.93 -10.60 -4.76
CA ASP A 20 11.22 -10.56 -5.45
C ASP A 20 11.77 -9.12 -5.58
N ALA A 21 10.89 -8.14 -5.83
CA ALA A 21 11.29 -6.77 -6.14
C ALA A 21 11.42 -5.84 -4.92
N LEU A 22 10.66 -6.09 -3.85
CA LEU A 22 10.56 -5.19 -2.70
C LEU A 22 11.87 -5.12 -1.88
N PRO A 23 12.52 -6.23 -1.48
CA PRO A 23 13.78 -6.16 -0.73
C PRO A 23 14.89 -5.38 -1.45
N PRO A 24 15.24 -5.67 -2.74
CA PRO A 24 16.27 -4.90 -3.43
C PRO A 24 15.85 -3.45 -3.69
N LEU A 25 14.54 -3.17 -3.80
CA LEU A 25 14.05 -1.79 -3.89
C LEU A 25 14.35 -1.01 -2.61
N LEU A 26 14.01 -1.57 -1.44
CA LEU A 26 14.28 -0.95 -0.14
C LEU A 26 15.77 -0.67 0.05
N GLN A 27 16.62 -1.64 -0.28
CA GLN A 27 18.07 -1.49 -0.23
C GLN A 27 18.58 -0.37 -1.14
N ARG A 28 18.10 -0.31 -2.39
CA ARG A 28 18.48 0.75 -3.35
C ARG A 28 18.06 2.15 -2.90
N LEU A 29 16.92 2.26 -2.21
CA LEU A 29 16.45 3.52 -1.64
C LEU A 29 17.14 3.86 -0.31
N GLY A 30 17.90 2.93 0.28
CA GLY A 30 18.49 3.09 1.60
C GLY A 30 17.45 3.18 2.71
N ALA A 31 16.25 2.64 2.50
CA ALA A 31 15.15 2.69 3.46
C ALA A 31 15.50 1.80 4.67
N ARG A 32 15.45 2.38 5.87
CA ARG A 32 15.72 1.70 7.14
C ARG A 32 14.45 1.30 7.86
N SER A 33 13.30 1.81 7.43
CA SER A 33 11.99 1.51 7.99
C SER A 33 10.90 1.47 6.91
N LEU A 34 10.04 0.44 6.99
CA LEU A 34 8.90 0.21 6.12
C LEU A 34 7.61 0.23 6.95
N LEU A 35 6.69 1.11 6.56
CA LEU A 35 5.30 1.10 7.04
C LEU A 35 4.40 0.44 6.01
N ASP A 36 3.74 -0.66 6.35
CA ASP A 36 2.72 -1.30 5.51
C ASP A 36 1.32 -0.94 6.01
N ALA A 37 0.58 -0.19 5.21
CA ALA A 37 -0.64 0.50 5.63
C ALA A 37 -1.67 0.54 4.48
N PRO A 38 -2.67 -0.37 4.46
CA PRO A 38 -2.97 -1.39 5.45
C PRO A 38 -2.12 -2.66 5.28
N CYS A 39 -1.81 -3.34 6.38
CA CYS A 39 -0.98 -4.55 6.35
C CYS A 39 -1.76 -5.86 6.22
N GLY A 40 -3.08 -5.85 6.41
CA GLY A 40 -3.87 -7.08 6.38
C GLY A 40 -3.39 -8.09 7.44
N ASP A 41 -3.43 -9.38 7.11
CA ASP A 41 -2.88 -10.45 7.95
C ASP A 41 -1.34 -10.55 7.90
N ALA A 42 -0.68 -9.67 7.14
CA ALA A 42 0.76 -9.63 6.93
C ALA A 42 1.39 -10.99 6.55
N GLY A 43 0.59 -11.92 5.99
CA GLY A 43 1.01 -13.29 5.77
C GLY A 43 2.18 -13.39 4.78
N TRP A 44 2.11 -12.69 3.66
CA TRP A 44 3.17 -12.75 2.65
C TRP A 44 4.39 -11.91 3.05
N ILE A 45 4.18 -10.69 3.56
CA ILE A 45 5.25 -9.72 3.81
C ILE A 45 5.96 -9.93 5.14
N GLY A 46 5.23 -10.30 6.20
CA GLY A 46 5.81 -10.47 7.54
C GLY A 46 6.71 -11.71 7.67
N ARG A 47 6.79 -12.52 6.60
CA ARG A 47 7.72 -13.65 6.45
C ARG A 47 8.91 -13.34 5.55
N LEU A 48 8.97 -12.15 4.96
CA LEU A 48 10.12 -11.74 4.16
C LEU A 48 11.28 -11.34 5.07
N GLU A 49 12.49 -11.71 4.66
CA GLU A 49 13.71 -11.18 5.25
C GLU A 49 13.94 -9.77 4.69
N LEU A 50 13.56 -8.77 5.47
CA LEU A 50 13.77 -7.35 5.16
C LEU A 50 14.92 -6.81 6.02
N ASP A 51 15.86 -6.11 5.40
CA ASP A 51 16.96 -5.41 6.09
C ASP A 51 16.52 -4.01 6.58
N CYS A 52 15.31 -3.93 7.16
CA CYS A 52 14.71 -2.70 7.66
C CYS A 52 13.66 -2.99 8.74
N ASP A 53 13.37 -2.00 9.58
CA ASP A 53 12.30 -2.10 10.58
C ASP A 53 10.93 -2.15 9.90
N TYR A 54 10.18 -3.25 10.11
CA TYR A 54 8.85 -3.44 9.53
C TYR A 54 7.75 -3.11 10.56
N THR A 55 6.87 -2.17 10.22
CA THR A 55 5.64 -1.87 10.97
C THR A 55 4.42 -2.05 10.08
N GLY A 56 3.47 -2.89 10.49
CA GLY A 56 2.16 -3.00 9.86
C GLY A 56 1.10 -2.18 10.60
N VAL A 57 0.22 -1.52 9.85
CA VAL A 57 -0.96 -0.82 10.37
C VAL A 57 -2.21 -1.41 9.75
N ASP A 58 -3.25 -1.64 10.55
CA ASP A 58 -4.57 -1.96 10.02
C ASP A 58 -5.65 -1.33 10.89
N ILE A 59 -6.81 -1.00 10.31
CA ILE A 59 -7.94 -0.45 11.05
C ILE A 59 -8.65 -1.51 11.89
N VAL A 60 -8.52 -2.80 11.54
CA VAL A 60 -9.24 -3.91 12.18
C VAL A 60 -8.50 -4.39 13.43
N PRO A 61 -8.99 -4.14 14.66
CA PRO A 61 -8.24 -4.44 15.88
C PRO A 61 -7.98 -5.93 16.11
N SER A 62 -8.93 -6.79 15.72
CA SER A 62 -8.79 -8.25 15.86
C SER A 62 -7.69 -8.82 14.96
N LEU A 63 -7.51 -8.25 13.77
CA LEU A 63 -6.48 -8.63 12.81
C LEU A 63 -5.08 -8.24 13.33
N VAL A 64 -4.93 -7.00 13.80
CA VAL A 64 -3.70 -6.55 14.46
C VAL A 64 -3.36 -7.40 15.69
N ALA A 65 -4.35 -7.72 16.51
CA ALA A 65 -4.16 -8.60 17.67
C ALA A 65 -3.70 -10.01 17.26
N ALA A 66 -4.23 -10.56 16.17
CA ALA A 66 -3.81 -11.86 15.63
C ALA A 66 -2.36 -11.81 15.10
N ASN A 67 -1.99 -10.77 14.35
CA ASN A 67 -0.62 -10.60 13.86
C ASN A 67 0.39 -10.48 15.01
N ASN A 68 0.06 -9.71 16.06
CA ASN A 68 0.92 -9.58 17.24
C ASN A 68 1.11 -10.91 18.00
N ARG A 69 0.09 -11.79 18.04
CA ARG A 69 0.28 -13.15 18.59
C ARG A 69 1.25 -13.98 17.74
N ARG A 70 1.08 -13.93 16.42
CA ARG A 70 1.96 -14.63 15.47
C ARG A 70 3.42 -14.13 15.55
N VAL A 71 3.63 -12.85 15.87
CA VAL A 71 4.97 -12.32 16.20
C VAL A 71 5.49 -12.93 17.50
N ALA A 72 4.67 -12.98 18.56
CA ALA A 72 5.07 -13.58 19.85
C ALA A 72 5.42 -15.07 19.72
N ASP A 73 4.75 -15.78 18.80
CA ASP A 73 4.99 -17.19 18.49
C ASP A 73 6.18 -17.39 17.53
N GLY A 74 6.80 -16.32 17.03
CA GLY A 74 7.94 -16.38 16.11
C GLY A 74 7.58 -16.70 14.66
N GLU A 75 6.30 -16.66 14.29
CA GLU A 75 5.82 -16.93 12.92
C GLU A 75 5.95 -15.73 11.98
N LEU A 76 5.94 -14.51 12.53
CA LEU A 76 6.04 -13.25 11.81
C LEU A 76 7.11 -12.35 12.43
N ALA A 77 7.69 -11.48 11.60
CA ALA A 77 8.55 -10.38 12.04
C ALA A 77 7.80 -9.03 12.03
N GLY A 78 8.29 -8.09 12.84
CA GLY A 78 7.83 -6.70 12.88
C GLY A 78 6.85 -6.36 14.00
N ARG A 79 6.26 -5.16 13.91
CA ARG A 79 5.31 -4.61 14.89
C ARG A 79 3.99 -4.28 14.21
N PHE A 80 2.87 -4.60 14.86
CA PHE A 80 1.55 -4.29 14.33
C PHE A 80 0.76 -3.35 15.25
N VAL A 81 0.18 -2.30 14.69
CA VAL A 81 -0.60 -1.30 15.44
C VAL A 81 -1.94 -1.03 14.77
N VAL A 82 -2.95 -0.69 15.57
CA VAL A 82 -4.27 -0.30 15.06
C VAL A 82 -4.25 1.18 14.74
N ALA A 83 -4.57 1.56 13.49
CA ALA A 83 -4.79 2.96 13.11
C ALA A 83 -5.63 3.06 11.83
N ASP A 84 -6.42 4.13 11.74
CA ASP A 84 -7.13 4.54 10.53
C ASP A 84 -6.23 5.49 9.72
N ILE A 85 -5.79 5.04 8.54
CA ILE A 85 -4.88 5.80 7.68
C ILE A 85 -5.46 7.13 7.19
N THR A 86 -6.78 7.35 7.31
CA THR A 86 -7.44 8.59 6.90
C THR A 86 -7.59 9.60 8.05
N ARG A 87 -7.31 9.21 9.30
CA ARG A 87 -7.62 10.01 10.50
C ARG A 87 -6.48 10.11 11.49
N ASP A 88 -5.80 9.00 11.73
CA ASP A 88 -4.86 8.87 12.84
C ASP A 88 -3.44 9.29 12.43
N ALA A 89 -2.63 9.63 13.43
CA ALA A 89 -1.20 9.80 13.23
C ALA A 89 -0.55 8.43 12.98
N LEU A 90 0.27 8.32 11.94
CA LEU A 90 0.91 7.07 11.55
C LEU A 90 2.33 6.97 12.13
N PRO A 91 2.83 5.74 12.41
CA PRO A 91 4.22 5.54 12.79
C PRO A 91 5.19 6.13 11.75
N ARG A 92 6.31 6.69 12.23
CA ARG A 92 7.37 7.16 11.32
C ARG A 92 7.99 6.00 10.54
N ALA A 93 8.27 6.23 9.26
CA ALA A 93 8.98 5.31 8.39
C ALA A 93 9.70 6.08 7.28
N ASP A 94 10.60 5.43 6.54
CA ASP A 94 11.25 6.00 5.35
C ASP A 94 10.43 5.76 4.08
N LEU A 95 9.78 4.60 4.01
CA LEU A 95 8.90 4.18 2.92
C LEU A 95 7.57 3.66 3.46
N ILE A 96 6.48 4.03 2.79
CA ILE A 96 5.14 3.48 3.02
C ILE A 96 4.77 2.56 1.85
N LEU A 97 4.34 1.34 2.15
CA LEU A 97 3.61 0.47 1.24
C LEU A 97 2.12 0.59 1.54
N CYS A 98 1.32 0.90 0.52
CA CYS A 98 -0.13 0.97 0.60
C CYS A 98 -0.71 0.21 -0.61
N ARG A 99 -0.67 -1.11 -0.51
CA ARG A 99 -1.16 -2.03 -1.54
C ARG A 99 -2.66 -2.29 -1.34
N ASP A 100 -3.40 -2.32 -2.44
CA ASP A 100 -4.83 -2.70 -2.50
C ASP A 100 -5.72 -2.02 -1.46
N CYS A 101 -5.47 -0.74 -1.19
CA CYS A 101 -6.26 0.04 -0.25
C CYS A 101 -6.85 1.30 -0.86
N LEU A 102 -6.03 2.14 -1.51
CA LEU A 102 -6.54 3.36 -2.16
C LEU A 102 -7.56 3.02 -3.26
N VAL A 103 -7.50 1.79 -3.80
CA VAL A 103 -8.50 1.24 -4.74
C VAL A 103 -9.91 1.09 -4.13
N HIS A 104 -10.04 1.21 -2.80
CA HIS A 104 -11.29 1.07 -2.05
C HIS A 104 -11.76 2.34 -1.33
N LEU A 105 -11.02 3.42 -1.41
CA LEU A 105 -11.35 4.66 -0.71
C LEU A 105 -11.96 5.67 -1.68
N SER A 106 -12.94 6.45 -1.23
CA SER A 106 -13.33 7.66 -1.94
C SER A 106 -12.12 8.57 -2.17
N PHE A 107 -12.16 9.37 -3.22
CA PHE A 107 -11.10 10.33 -3.52
C PHE A 107 -10.82 11.26 -2.34
N GLN A 108 -11.86 11.69 -1.62
CA GLN A 108 -11.69 12.49 -0.41
C GLN A 108 -10.86 11.75 0.65
N ASN A 109 -11.09 10.45 0.85
CA ASN A 109 -10.31 9.65 1.79
C ASN A 109 -8.89 9.35 1.29
N ILE A 110 -8.67 9.24 -0.02
CA ILE A 110 -7.31 9.17 -0.57
C ILE A 110 -6.53 10.44 -0.23
N VAL A 111 -7.13 11.62 -0.40
CA VAL A 111 -6.48 12.88 -0.03
C VAL A 111 -6.13 12.91 1.47
N ARG A 112 -7.05 12.46 2.32
CA ARG A 112 -6.81 12.34 3.77
C ARG A 112 -5.67 11.36 4.09
N ALA A 113 -5.65 10.20 3.43
CA ALA A 113 -4.61 9.19 3.61
C ALA A 113 -3.24 9.72 3.20
N VAL A 114 -3.12 10.35 2.03
CA VAL A 114 -1.88 10.95 1.54
C VAL A 114 -1.37 12.04 2.49
N ALA A 115 -2.27 12.81 3.12
CA ALA A 115 -1.88 13.77 4.15
C ALA A 115 -1.31 13.07 5.40
N ARG A 116 -1.94 11.99 5.90
CA ARG A 116 -1.39 11.20 7.02
C ARG A 116 -0.05 10.54 6.64
N PHE A 117 0.12 10.11 5.40
CA PHE A 117 1.38 9.56 4.88
C PHE A 117 2.50 10.59 4.91
N ARG A 118 2.24 11.83 4.50
CA ARG A 118 3.20 12.94 4.63
C ARG A 118 3.54 13.24 6.09
N ASP A 119 2.53 13.27 6.96
CA ASP A 119 2.70 13.55 8.40
C ASP A 119 3.55 12.48 9.12
N SER A 120 3.62 11.26 8.58
CA SER A 120 4.51 10.20 9.11
C SER A 120 5.99 10.50 8.92
N GLY A 121 6.34 11.46 8.04
CA GLY A 121 7.72 11.80 7.70
C GLY A 121 8.38 10.88 6.67
N ALA A 122 7.62 9.95 6.07
CA ALA A 122 8.12 9.12 5.00
C ALA A 122 8.54 9.92 3.77
N GLN A 123 9.62 9.49 3.13
CA GLN A 123 10.12 10.08 1.90
C GLN A 123 9.47 9.44 0.68
N TYR A 124 9.19 8.14 0.76
CA TYR A 124 8.72 7.34 -0.36
C TYR A 124 7.34 6.73 -0.09
N LEU A 125 6.53 6.63 -1.14
CA LEU A 125 5.23 5.98 -1.15
C LEU A 125 5.18 4.97 -2.30
N LEU A 126 4.81 3.73 -1.97
CA LEU A 126 4.59 2.64 -2.90
C LEU A 126 3.11 2.26 -2.84
N VAL A 127 2.34 2.54 -3.90
CA VAL A 127 0.88 2.27 -3.94
C VAL A 127 0.47 1.49 -5.18
N THR A 128 -0.65 0.77 -5.07
CA THR A 128 -1.29 0.13 -6.22
C THR A 128 -1.76 1.16 -7.25
N THR A 129 -1.47 0.89 -8.52
CA THR A 129 -1.92 1.67 -9.68
C THR A 129 -2.10 0.78 -10.91
N PHE A 130 -2.87 1.26 -11.89
CA PHE A 130 -3.17 0.59 -13.14
C PHE A 130 -2.79 1.53 -14.31
N PRO A 131 -1.55 1.49 -14.82
CA PRO A 131 -1.04 2.46 -15.79
C PRO A 131 -1.74 2.47 -17.16
N GLU A 132 -2.47 1.42 -17.52
CA GLU A 132 -3.29 1.37 -18.74
C GLU A 132 -4.71 1.93 -18.51
N TRP A 133 -5.08 2.22 -17.25
CA TRP A 133 -6.39 2.75 -16.90
C TRP A 133 -6.55 4.22 -17.34
N GLN A 134 -7.64 4.51 -18.06
CA GLN A 134 -7.77 5.80 -18.75
C GLN A 134 -8.37 6.90 -17.87
N ASP A 135 -9.42 6.58 -17.12
CA ASP A 135 -10.22 7.57 -16.39
C ASP A 135 -10.53 7.11 -14.97
N ASN A 136 -10.01 7.82 -13.97
CA ASN A 136 -10.38 7.55 -12.59
C ASN A 136 -11.81 8.02 -12.32
N ARG A 137 -12.57 7.19 -11.61
CA ARG A 137 -13.89 7.55 -11.08
C ARG A 137 -13.88 7.37 -9.58
N ASP A 138 -14.58 8.26 -8.90
CA ASP A 138 -14.76 8.11 -7.46
C ASP A 138 -15.65 6.89 -7.15
N CYS A 139 -15.58 6.41 -5.92
CA CYS A 139 -16.45 5.36 -5.39
C CYS A 139 -16.84 5.64 -3.94
N GLU A 140 -17.82 4.89 -3.44
CA GLU A 140 -18.09 4.86 -2.01
C GLU A 140 -16.97 4.11 -1.28
N ASP A 141 -16.69 4.49 -0.03
CA ASP A 141 -15.67 3.79 0.76
C ASP A 141 -16.06 2.32 0.98
N GLY A 142 -15.16 1.41 0.62
CA GLY A 142 -15.36 -0.04 0.68
C GLY A 142 -15.71 -0.69 -0.66
N ASP A 143 -16.16 0.09 -1.66
CA ASP A 143 -16.26 -0.39 -3.05
C ASP A 143 -14.87 -0.62 -3.65
N TRP A 144 -14.78 -1.08 -4.90
CA TRP A 144 -13.51 -1.28 -5.58
C TRP A 144 -13.50 -0.63 -6.96
N ARG A 145 -12.37 -0.03 -7.33
CA ARG A 145 -12.07 0.41 -8.70
C ARG A 145 -10.57 0.50 -8.98
N ALA A 146 -10.21 0.30 -10.23
CA ALA A 146 -8.87 0.61 -10.74
C ALA A 146 -8.60 2.12 -10.73
N LEU A 147 -7.35 2.49 -10.43
CA LEU A 147 -6.87 3.87 -10.44
C LEU A 147 -5.52 3.99 -11.14
N ASP A 148 -5.40 4.92 -12.08
CA ASP A 148 -4.12 5.44 -12.55
C ASP A 148 -3.78 6.70 -11.75
N MET A 149 -2.77 6.63 -10.87
CA MET A 149 -2.40 7.77 -10.02
C MET A 149 -1.85 8.95 -10.82
N THR A 150 -1.43 8.73 -12.08
CA THR A 150 -0.93 9.78 -12.97
C THR A 150 -2.05 10.58 -13.66
N LYS A 151 -3.29 10.08 -13.61
CA LYS A 151 -4.47 10.75 -14.18
C LYS A 151 -5.18 11.63 -13.18
N ALA A 152 -6.07 12.49 -13.69
CA ALA A 152 -6.98 13.24 -12.85
C ALA A 152 -7.83 12.29 -11.97
N PRO A 153 -8.18 12.70 -10.74
CA PRO A 153 -7.87 13.99 -10.13
C PRO A 153 -6.49 14.04 -9.45
N PHE A 154 -5.82 12.90 -9.28
CA PHE A 154 -4.57 12.82 -8.52
C PHE A 154 -3.41 13.53 -9.22
N ASN A 155 -3.28 13.34 -10.54
CA ASN A 155 -2.25 13.98 -11.37
C ASN A 155 -0.84 13.86 -10.78
N TRP A 156 -0.50 12.70 -10.21
CA TRP A 156 0.85 12.44 -9.71
C TRP A 156 1.85 12.39 -10.87
N PRO A 157 3.14 12.72 -10.63
CA PRO A 157 4.15 12.57 -11.67
C PRO A 157 4.29 11.10 -12.08
N ALA A 158 5.01 10.84 -13.18
CA ALA A 158 5.34 9.46 -13.56
C ALA A 158 6.06 8.75 -12.39
N PRO A 159 5.72 7.48 -12.09
CA PRO A 159 6.35 6.74 -11.00
C PRO A 159 7.85 6.55 -11.27
N ARG A 160 8.65 6.63 -10.21
CA ARG A 160 10.11 6.43 -10.24
C ARG A 160 10.51 4.98 -10.48
N ALA A 161 9.61 4.05 -10.14
CA ALA A 161 9.72 2.64 -10.42
C ALA A 161 8.30 2.04 -10.45
N LEU A 162 8.13 0.96 -11.21
CA LEU A 162 6.92 0.14 -11.22
C LEU A 162 7.32 -1.30 -10.90
N ILE A 163 6.52 -1.96 -10.07
CA ILE A 163 6.55 -3.40 -9.86
C ILE A 163 5.25 -3.95 -10.43
N ASP A 164 5.31 -4.54 -11.62
CA ASP A 164 4.18 -5.23 -12.25
C ASP A 164 3.88 -6.51 -11.44
N GLU A 165 2.66 -6.60 -10.90
CA GLU A 165 2.22 -7.73 -10.09
C GLU A 165 1.92 -8.99 -10.92
N ARG A 166 1.86 -8.86 -12.25
CA ARG A 166 1.49 -9.92 -13.20
C ARG A 166 0.12 -10.51 -12.88
N CYS A 167 -0.82 -9.63 -12.55
CA CYS A 167 -2.14 -10.00 -12.07
C CYS A 167 -2.98 -10.66 -13.18
N GLU A 168 -3.43 -11.89 -12.96
CA GLU A 168 -4.29 -12.63 -13.92
C GLU A 168 -5.79 -12.50 -13.60
N GLU A 169 -6.14 -11.77 -12.54
CA GLU A 169 -7.53 -11.60 -12.10
C GLU A 169 -8.41 -10.90 -13.17
N GLY A 170 -9.72 -11.10 -13.05
CA GLY A 170 -10.69 -10.53 -14.00
C GLY A 170 -10.54 -11.04 -15.43
N GLY A 171 -9.96 -12.24 -15.62
CA GLY A 171 -9.66 -12.78 -16.95
C GLY A 171 -8.56 -12.01 -17.68
N GLY A 172 -7.59 -11.45 -16.93
CA GLY A 172 -6.52 -10.60 -17.46
C GLY A 172 -6.91 -9.13 -17.62
N GLY A 173 -8.07 -8.71 -17.12
CA GLY A 173 -8.51 -7.32 -17.13
C GLY A 173 -7.67 -6.39 -16.25
N TRP A 174 -6.92 -6.95 -15.30
CA TRP A 174 -6.10 -6.23 -14.32
C TRP A 174 -4.60 -6.49 -14.49
N ARG A 175 -4.17 -6.95 -15.67
CA ARG A 175 -2.79 -7.35 -15.95
C ARG A 175 -1.74 -6.26 -15.75
N ASP A 176 -2.14 -5.00 -15.79
CA ASP A 176 -1.27 -3.85 -15.59
C ASP A 176 -1.20 -3.40 -14.13
N LYS A 177 -1.93 -4.07 -13.22
CA LYS A 177 -1.88 -3.83 -11.78
C LYS A 177 -0.42 -3.86 -11.31
N SER A 178 0.01 -2.73 -10.80
CA SER A 178 1.39 -2.50 -10.41
C SER A 178 1.47 -1.77 -9.08
N LEU A 179 2.58 -1.93 -8.37
CA LEU A 179 2.99 -0.98 -7.34
C LEU A 179 3.87 0.11 -7.95
N GLY A 180 3.40 1.36 -7.92
CA GLY A 180 4.19 2.51 -8.35
C GLY A 180 4.89 3.19 -7.18
N LEU A 181 6.16 3.57 -7.38
CA LEU A 181 6.96 4.29 -6.41
C LEU A 181 6.97 5.80 -6.69
N TRP A 182 6.64 6.59 -5.69
CA TRP A 182 6.73 8.05 -5.72
C TRP A 182 7.53 8.60 -4.54
N ARG A 183 8.03 9.83 -4.68
CA ARG A 183 8.43 10.63 -3.53
C ARG A 183 7.24 11.45 -3.05
N LEU A 184 7.00 11.44 -1.74
CA LEU A 184 5.85 12.11 -1.14
C LEU A 184 5.89 13.65 -1.29
N ASP A 185 7.08 14.23 -1.37
CA ASP A 185 7.30 15.68 -1.57
C ASP A 185 7.12 16.13 -3.03
N GLU A 186 6.99 15.19 -3.96
CA GLU A 186 6.74 15.47 -5.39
C GLU A 186 5.28 15.27 -5.79
N LEU A 187 4.45 14.72 -4.89
CA LEU A 187 3.01 14.59 -5.12
C LEU A 187 2.35 15.97 -5.05
N PRO A 188 1.23 16.22 -5.76
CA PRO A 188 0.47 17.44 -5.63
C PRO A 188 0.01 17.72 -4.20
N ASP A 189 -0.12 18.99 -3.83
CA ASP A 189 -0.59 19.37 -2.50
C ASP A 189 -1.98 18.80 -2.22
N SER A 190 -2.21 18.35 -0.99
CA SER A 190 -3.49 17.75 -0.59
C SER A 190 -4.66 18.71 -0.80
N ALA A 191 -4.44 20.02 -0.68
CA ALA A 191 -5.45 21.04 -0.99
C ALA A 191 -5.78 21.13 -2.48
N ARG A 192 -4.79 20.95 -3.35
CA ARG A 192 -4.99 20.91 -4.80
C ARG A 192 -5.72 19.64 -5.21
N MET A 193 -5.30 18.50 -4.65
CA MET A 193 -6.01 17.23 -4.86
C MET A 193 -7.47 17.35 -4.39
N ALA A 194 -7.72 17.92 -3.21
CA ALA A 194 -9.09 18.11 -2.70
C ALA A 194 -9.96 19.04 -3.55
N ALA A 195 -9.36 19.97 -4.30
CA ALA A 195 -10.10 20.89 -5.18
C ALA A 195 -10.46 20.24 -6.53
N ASP A 196 -9.67 19.26 -6.97
CA ASP A 196 -9.87 18.52 -8.22
C ASP A 196 -10.74 17.26 -8.03
N VAL A 197 -11.13 16.96 -6.79
CA VAL A 197 -11.93 15.80 -6.34
C VAL A 197 -13.37 16.17 -6.10
#